data_AF-A0A7C3SQV2-F1
#
_entry.id   AF-A0A7C3SQV2-F1
#
_cell.length_a   1.000
_cell.length_b   1.000
_cell.length_c   1.000
_cell.angle_alpha   90.00
_cell.angle_beta   90.00
_cell.angle_gamma   90.00
#
_symmetry.space_group_name_H-M   'P 1'
#
loop_
_entity.id
_entity.type
_entity.pdbx_description
1 polymer ?
#
loop_
_entity_poly.entity_id
_entity_poly.type
_entity_poly.pdbx_seq_one_letter_code
_entity_poly.pdbx_strand_id
1 'polypeptide(L)'
;MLKNIFIRNVNEEVWNNFRAFIAKKYGKLHGIEGLAVTEALCQYLKAENELSKSTHTKTEKECIFNKKIEKEIPALKQAISSCIEPGGKAPKVLLADIIRKTSQVMDKRSINSRIEALVSIGFLKRDWDTSFKGDVFIVLGEKKNGKTF
;
A
#
# COMPACT_ATOMS: atom_id res chain seq x y z
N MET A 1 -7.48 -4.64 25.48
CA MET A 1 -8.06 -5.99 25.29
C MET A 1 -7.59 -6.53 23.95
N LEU A 2 -6.77 -7.58 23.93
CA LEU A 2 -6.35 -8.25 22.69
C LEU A 2 -7.55 -9.06 22.17
N LYS A 3 -7.98 -8.78 20.94
CA LYS A 3 -9.02 -9.56 20.25
C LYS A 3 -8.50 -10.99 20.08
N ASN A 4 -9.28 -11.97 20.53
CA ASN A 4 -8.93 -13.39 20.38
C ASN A 4 -8.69 -13.71 18.89
N ILE A 5 -7.49 -14.20 18.58
CA ILE A 5 -7.10 -14.64 17.24
C ILE A 5 -7.73 -16.02 17.02
N PHE A 6 -8.65 -16.12 16.07
CA PHE A 6 -9.27 -17.40 15.68
C PHE A 6 -8.57 -17.93 14.43
N ILE A 7 -7.77 -18.99 14.58
CA ILE A 7 -7.12 -19.66 13.45
C ILE A 7 -8.09 -20.71 12.90
N ARG A 8 -8.56 -20.51 11.66
CA ARG A 8 -9.66 -21.31 11.07
C ARG A 8 -9.22 -22.57 10.34
N ASN A 9 -7.96 -22.66 9.93
CA ASN A 9 -7.37 -23.83 9.26
C ASN A 9 -5.97 -24.04 9.81
N VAL A 10 -5.86 -24.95 10.76
CA VAL A 10 -4.60 -25.28 11.41
C VAL A 10 -4.13 -26.62 10.86
N ASN A 11 -2.94 -26.66 10.27
CA ASN A 11 -2.29 -27.95 10.02
C ASN A 11 -2.00 -28.59 11.38
N GLU A 12 -2.63 -29.73 11.67
CA GLU A 12 -2.56 -30.40 12.96
C GLU A 12 -1.13 -30.77 13.36
N GLU A 13 -0.30 -31.18 12.40
CA GLU A 13 1.09 -31.54 12.65
C GLU A 13 1.90 -30.33 13.12
N VAL A 14 1.76 -29.20 12.42
CA VAL A 14 2.43 -27.93 12.77
C VAL A 14 1.98 -27.46 14.15
N TRP A 15 0.69 -27.60 14.46
CA TRP A 15 0.14 -27.20 15.74
C TRP A 15 0.58 -28.07 16.90
N ASN A 16 0.65 -29.38 16.69
CA ASN A 16 1.15 -30.32 17.70
C ASN A 16 2.64 -30.07 17.99
N ASN A 17 3.45 -29.81 16.96
CA ASN A 17 4.85 -29.44 17.12
C ASN A 17 5.01 -28.12 17.89
N PHE A 18 4.16 -27.13 17.58
CA PHE A 18 4.14 -25.84 18.27
C PHE A 18 3.74 -25.98 19.75
N ARG A 19 2.69 -26.77 20.05
CA ARG A 19 2.29 -27.07 21.42
C ARG A 19 3.39 -27.79 22.20
N ALA A 20 4.03 -28.79 21.61
CA ALA A 20 5.15 -29.49 22.24
C ALA A 20 6.30 -28.54 22.57
N PHE A 21 6.61 -27.60 21.67
CA PHE A 21 7.60 -26.56 21.91
C PHE A 21 7.22 -25.62 23.08
N ILE A 22 5.98 -25.14 23.13
CA ILE A 22 5.49 -24.28 24.22
C ILE A 22 5.49 -25.03 25.55
N ALA A 23 4.99 -26.26 25.58
CA ALA A 23 4.98 -27.10 26.78
C ALA A 23 6.40 -27.29 27.33
N LYS A 24 7.39 -27.50 26.45
CA LYS A 24 8.80 -27.63 26.83
C LYS A 24 9.40 -26.32 27.34
N LYS A 25 9.03 -25.17 26.75
CA LYS A 25 9.60 -23.85 27.08
C LYS A 25 8.99 -23.21 28.32
N TYR A 26 7.69 -23.37 28.53
CA TYR A 26 6.93 -22.67 29.59
C TYR A 26 6.32 -23.62 30.63
N GLY A 27 6.41 -24.94 30.43
CA GLY A 27 5.90 -25.95 31.38
C GLY A 27 4.37 -26.06 31.46
N LYS A 28 3.62 -25.14 30.82
CA LYS A 28 2.15 -25.10 30.80
C LYS A 28 1.64 -24.58 29.46
N LEU A 29 0.52 -25.14 29.00
CA LEU A 29 -0.12 -24.75 27.73
C LEU A 29 -1.25 -23.72 27.92
N HIS A 30 -2.01 -23.83 29.02
CA HIS A 30 -3.20 -23.02 29.22
C HIS A 30 -2.88 -21.53 29.42
N GLY A 31 -3.54 -20.66 28.64
CA GLY A 31 -3.32 -19.21 28.66
C GLY A 31 -2.05 -18.72 27.95
N ILE A 32 -1.04 -19.57 27.81
CA ILE A 32 0.25 -19.23 27.18
C ILE A 32 0.20 -19.46 25.67
N GLU A 33 -0.56 -20.44 25.18
CA GLU A 33 -0.72 -20.71 23.75
C GLU A 33 -1.11 -19.45 22.96
N GLY A 34 -2.13 -18.72 23.40
CA GLY A 34 -2.57 -17.50 22.71
C GLY A 34 -1.53 -16.38 22.71
N LEU A 35 -0.79 -16.23 23.81
CA LEU A 35 0.29 -15.24 23.93
C LEU A 35 1.47 -15.59 23.00
N ALA A 36 1.88 -16.86 23.00
CA ALA A 36 2.97 -17.35 22.15
C ALA A 36 2.63 -17.26 20.66
N VAL A 37 1.37 -17.54 20.27
CA VAL A 37 0.90 -17.32 18.89
C VAL A 37 0.96 -15.84 18.53
N THR A 38 0.47 -14.98 19.42
CA THR A 38 0.47 -13.52 19.18
C THR A 38 1.90 -12.99 19.05
N GLU A 39 2.82 -13.48 19.90
CA GLU A 39 4.23 -13.13 19.85
C GLU A 39 4.90 -13.61 18.55
N ALA A 40 4.66 -14.86 18.16
CA ALA A 40 5.18 -15.43 16.91
C ALA A 40 4.67 -14.66 15.68
N LEU A 41 3.39 -14.28 15.64
CA LEU A 41 2.82 -13.45 14.59
C LEU A 41 3.42 -12.04 14.58
N CYS A 42 3.61 -11.42 15.75
CA CYS A 42 4.27 -10.14 15.85
C CYS A 42 5.71 -10.19 15.35
N GLN A 43 6.46 -11.26 15.66
CA GLN A 43 7.82 -11.46 15.18
C GLN A 43 7.85 -11.70 13.67
N TYR A 44 6.93 -12.52 13.14
CA TYR A 44 6.80 -12.73 11.70
C TYR A 44 6.50 -11.43 10.96
N LEU A 45 5.53 -10.63 11.44
CA LEU A 45 5.19 -9.35 10.82
C LEU A 45 6.30 -8.31 10.95
N LYS A 46 7.09 -8.34 12.04
CA LYS A 46 8.28 -7.48 12.18
C LYS A 46 9.37 -7.92 11.22
N ALA A 47 9.65 -9.21 11.14
CA ALA A 47 10.61 -9.77 10.20
C ALA A 47 10.19 -9.52 8.75
N GLU A 48 8.90 -9.60 8.41
CA GLU A 48 8.36 -9.26 7.09
C GLU A 48 8.47 -7.75 6.82
N ASN A 49 8.25 -6.88 7.82
CA ASN A 49 8.48 -5.44 7.69
C ASN A 49 9.97 -5.07 7.55
N GLU A 50 10.88 -5.85 8.12
CA GLU A 50 12.32 -5.68 7.94
C GLU A 50 12.80 -6.27 6.61
N LEU A 51 12.25 -7.41 6.19
CA LEU A 51 12.50 -8.01 4.87
C LEU A 51 11.89 -7.19 3.73
N SER A 52 10.73 -6.57 3.90
CA SER A 52 10.16 -5.66 2.89
C SER A 52 10.92 -4.33 2.80
N LYS A 53 11.71 -3.98 3.84
CA LYS A 53 12.71 -2.91 3.76
C LYS A 53 14.03 -3.34 3.10
N SER A 54 14.42 -4.61 3.18
CA SER A 54 15.72 -5.10 2.65
C SER A 54 15.65 -5.92 1.36
N THR A 55 14.46 -6.43 1.01
CA THR A 55 14.24 -7.41 -0.06
C THR A 55 13.06 -6.99 -0.94
N HIS A 56 13.06 -5.72 -1.37
CA HIS A 56 12.86 -5.55 -2.79
C HIS A 56 14.22 -5.78 -3.44
N THR A 57 14.48 -7.00 -3.89
CA THR A 57 15.27 -7.18 -5.11
C THR A 57 14.48 -6.49 -6.22
N LYS A 58 14.57 -5.15 -6.27
CA LYS A 58 14.17 -4.38 -7.43
C LYS A 58 15.09 -4.87 -8.53
N THR A 59 14.62 -5.84 -9.30
CA THR A 59 15.23 -6.21 -10.58
C THR A 59 15.59 -4.90 -11.27
N GLU A 60 16.78 -4.74 -11.86
CA GLU A 60 17.21 -3.44 -12.44
C GLU A 60 16.12 -2.77 -13.29
N LYS A 61 15.31 -3.58 -13.97
CA LYS A 61 14.11 -3.18 -14.73
C LYS A 61 13.06 -2.41 -13.91
N GLU A 62 12.76 -2.79 -12.67
CA GLU A 62 11.84 -2.08 -11.76
C GLU A 62 12.45 -0.77 -11.24
N CYS A 63 13.75 -0.76 -10.94
CA CYS A 63 14.47 0.46 -10.58
C CYS A 63 14.46 1.48 -11.73
N ILE A 64 14.68 1.02 -12.96
CA ILE A 64 14.64 1.87 -14.17
C ILE A 64 13.23 2.37 -14.44
N PHE A 65 12.22 1.49 -14.32
CA PHE A 65 10.81 1.86 -14.53
C PHE A 65 10.34 2.93 -13.52
N ASN A 66 10.68 2.76 -12.24
CA ASN A 66 10.35 3.74 -11.20
C ASN A 66 11.07 5.08 -11.42
N LYS A 67 12.36 5.06 -11.82
CA LYS A 67 13.09 6.28 -12.19
C LYS A 67 12.45 7.02 -13.38
N LYS A 68 11.89 6.29 -14.35
CA LYS A 68 11.18 6.89 -15.49
C LYS A 68 9.87 7.55 -15.04
N ILE A 69 9.10 6.88 -14.20
CA ILE A 69 7.87 7.44 -13.63
C ILE A 69 8.19 8.70 -12.80
N GLU A 70 9.22 8.65 -11.95
CA GLU A 70 9.65 9.81 -11.13
C GLU A 70 9.95 11.06 -11.97
N LYS A 71 10.56 10.89 -13.15
CA LYS A 71 10.81 12.00 -14.10
C LYS A 71 9.52 12.57 -14.72
N GLU A 72 8.49 11.74 -14.88
CA GLU A 72 7.20 12.14 -15.46
C GLU A 72 6.27 12.82 -14.44
N ILE A 73 6.47 12.58 -13.13
CA ILE A 73 5.62 13.12 -12.06
C ILE A 73 5.41 14.64 -12.13
N PRO A 74 6.44 15.49 -12.34
CA PRO A 74 6.23 16.94 -12.42
C PRO A 74 5.30 17.36 -13.56
N ALA A 75 5.46 16.75 -14.74
CA ALA A 75 4.61 17.03 -15.89
C ALA A 75 3.17 16.56 -15.64
N LEU A 76 3.00 15.40 -15.00
CA LEU A 76 1.68 14.88 -14.62
C LEU A 76 0.99 15.78 -13.58
N LYS A 77 1.71 16.26 -12.57
CA LYS A 77 1.18 17.22 -11.60
C LYS A 77 0.71 18.49 -12.29
N GLN A 78 1.54 19.07 -13.16
CA GLN A 78 1.18 20.29 -13.89
C GLN A 78 -0.06 20.08 -14.77
N ALA A 79 -0.14 18.96 -15.49
CA ALA A 79 -1.29 18.63 -16.31
C ALA A 79 -2.57 18.47 -15.48
N ILE A 80 -2.50 17.74 -14.35
CA ILE A 80 -3.65 17.58 -13.44
C ILE A 80 -4.07 18.93 -12.85
N SER A 81 -3.14 19.75 -12.38
CA SER A 81 -3.42 21.08 -11.83
C SER A 81 -4.00 22.05 -12.87
N SER A 82 -3.74 21.84 -14.16
CA SER A 82 -4.35 22.65 -15.23
C SER A 82 -5.81 22.30 -15.50
N CYS A 83 -6.25 21.11 -15.09
CA CYS A 83 -7.62 20.63 -15.29
C CYS A 83 -8.46 20.60 -14.01
N ILE A 84 -7.82 20.51 -12.84
CA ILE A 84 -8.49 20.26 -11.56
C ILE A 84 -7.85 21.13 -10.49
N GLU A 85 -8.68 21.92 -9.81
CA GLU A 85 -8.25 22.71 -8.66
C GLU A 85 -7.91 21.81 -7.45
N PRO A 86 -7.01 22.25 -6.56
CA PRO A 86 -6.80 21.60 -5.27
C PRO A 86 -8.13 21.43 -4.51
N GLY A 87 -8.30 20.27 -3.87
CA GLY A 87 -9.57 19.86 -3.25
C GLY A 87 -10.60 19.30 -4.24
N GLY A 88 -10.38 19.45 -5.54
CA GLY A 88 -11.26 18.94 -6.58
C GLY A 88 -11.30 17.40 -6.67
N LYS A 89 -12.47 16.87 -7.05
CA LYS A 89 -12.68 15.44 -7.31
C LYS A 89 -12.27 15.09 -8.74
N ALA A 90 -11.39 14.11 -8.86
CA ALA A 90 -10.82 13.59 -10.09
C ALA A 90 -11.24 12.13 -10.29
N PRO A 91 -12.24 11.85 -11.15
CA PRO A 91 -12.57 10.47 -11.51
C PRO A 91 -11.38 9.77 -12.17
N LYS A 92 -11.20 8.47 -11.91
CA LYS A 92 -10.12 7.68 -12.52
C LYS A 92 -10.06 7.75 -14.04
N VAL A 93 -11.22 7.83 -14.70
CA VAL A 93 -11.31 7.94 -16.15
C VAL A 93 -10.61 9.22 -16.64
N LEU A 94 -10.88 10.34 -15.97
CA LEU A 94 -10.28 11.63 -16.28
C LEU A 94 -8.76 11.63 -15.99
N LEU A 95 -8.32 11.05 -14.88
CA LEU A 95 -6.89 10.88 -14.60
C LEU A 95 -6.20 9.99 -15.63
N ALA A 96 -6.85 8.91 -16.07
CA ALA A 96 -6.32 8.03 -17.09
C ALA A 96 -6.14 8.76 -18.43
N ASP A 97 -7.08 9.63 -18.81
CA ASP A 97 -6.98 10.43 -20.03
C ASP A 97 -5.87 11.48 -19.96
N ILE A 98 -5.69 12.13 -18.81
CA ILE A 98 -4.56 13.05 -18.60
C ILE A 98 -3.24 12.28 -18.72
N ILE A 99 -3.11 11.12 -18.06
CA ILE A 99 -1.90 10.30 -18.10
C ILE A 99 -1.60 9.82 -19.53
N ARG A 100 -2.63 9.39 -20.29
CA ARG A 100 -2.47 9.01 -21.70
C ARG A 100 -1.90 10.15 -22.53
N LYS A 101 -2.41 11.37 -22.34
CA LYS A 101 -1.96 12.56 -23.09
C LYS A 101 -0.55 12.99 -22.70
N THR A 102 -0.23 12.98 -21.40
CA THR A 102 1.05 13.48 -20.89
C THR A 102 2.19 12.48 -21.02
N SER A 103 1.94 11.20 -20.72
CA SER A 103 2.97 10.14 -20.69
C SER A 103 2.96 9.24 -21.92
N GLN A 104 2.01 9.41 -22.86
CA GLN A 104 1.84 8.58 -24.05
C GLN A 104 1.70 7.07 -23.75
N VAL A 105 1.06 6.75 -22.62
CA VAL A 105 0.89 5.37 -22.15
C VAL A 105 -0.57 4.95 -22.30
N MET A 106 -0.78 3.79 -22.93
CA MET A 106 -2.12 3.26 -23.20
C MET A 106 -2.54 2.13 -22.26
N ASP A 107 -1.58 1.39 -21.71
CA ASP A 107 -1.88 0.19 -20.94
C ASP A 107 -2.38 0.51 -19.53
N LYS A 108 -3.42 -0.22 -19.10
CA LYS A 108 -4.08 -0.02 -17.80
C LYS A 108 -3.11 -0.14 -16.62
N ARG A 109 -2.14 -1.05 -16.71
CA ARG A 109 -1.17 -1.30 -15.62
C ARG A 109 -0.28 -0.08 -15.39
N SER A 110 0.29 0.46 -16.46
CA SER A 110 1.18 1.61 -16.39
C SER A 110 0.45 2.91 -16.05
N ILE A 111 -0.83 3.04 -16.41
CA ILE A 111 -1.69 4.13 -15.92
C ILE A 111 -1.88 4.00 -14.40
N ASN A 112 -2.26 2.83 -13.91
CA ASN A 112 -2.44 2.60 -12.47
C ASN A 112 -1.14 2.86 -11.68
N SER A 113 0.02 2.43 -12.18
CA SER A 113 1.31 2.69 -11.53
C SER A 113 1.60 4.19 -11.38
N ARG A 114 1.21 5.02 -12.36
CA ARG A 114 1.37 6.49 -12.27
C ARG A 114 0.39 7.10 -11.28
N ILE A 115 -0.86 6.64 -11.25
CA ILE A 115 -1.84 7.06 -10.24
C ILE A 115 -1.34 6.69 -8.84
N GLU A 116 -0.82 5.48 -8.65
CA GLU A 116 -0.25 5.03 -7.38
C GLU A 116 0.97 5.83 -6.98
N ALA A 117 1.85 6.20 -7.92
CA ALA A 117 2.96 7.10 -7.66
C ALA A 117 2.48 8.49 -7.21
N LEU A 118 1.43 9.05 -7.82
CA LEU A 118 0.84 10.33 -7.39
C LEU A 118 0.15 10.24 -6.02
N VAL A 119 -0.39 9.08 -5.67
CA VAL A 119 -0.93 8.82 -4.33
C VAL A 119 0.18 8.67 -3.30
N SER A 120 1.27 7.96 -3.61
CA SER A 120 2.37 7.71 -2.68
C SER A 120 3.15 8.99 -2.32
N ILE A 121 3.28 9.92 -3.27
CA ILE A 121 3.85 11.26 -3.02
C ILE A 121 2.87 12.21 -2.33
N GLY A 122 1.62 11.78 -2.08
CA GLY A 122 0.60 12.58 -1.40
C GLY A 122 -0.03 13.69 -2.25
N PHE A 123 0.09 13.64 -3.58
CA PHE A 123 -0.57 14.59 -4.47
C PHE A 123 -2.04 14.21 -4.73
N LEU A 124 -2.35 12.92 -4.72
CA LEU A 124 -3.70 12.39 -4.80
C LEU A 124 -4.09 11.64 -3.52
N LYS A 125 -5.37 11.70 -3.16
CA LYS A 125 -5.96 10.88 -2.10
C LYS A 125 -7.15 10.08 -2.66
N ARG A 126 -7.26 8.79 -2.33
CA ARG A 126 -8.45 8.01 -2.70
C ARG A 126 -9.66 8.52 -1.92
N ASP A 127 -10.72 8.87 -2.64
CA ASP A 127 -12.02 9.16 -2.08
C ASP A 127 -12.88 7.89 -2.18
N TRP A 128 -13.25 7.33 -1.03
CA TRP A 128 -14.07 6.11 -0.95
C TRP A 128 -15.57 6.43 -0.94
N ASP A 129 -15.94 7.67 -1.30
CA ASP A 129 -17.32 8.13 -1.36
C ASP A 129 -18.13 7.27 -2.35
N THR A 130 -19.15 6.60 -1.83
CA THR A 130 -19.95 5.57 -2.51
C THR A 130 -20.91 6.13 -3.57
N SER A 131 -20.96 7.45 -3.69
CA SER A 131 -21.84 8.19 -4.59
C SER A 131 -21.42 8.15 -6.06
N PHE A 132 -20.17 7.77 -6.36
CA PHE A 132 -19.69 7.57 -7.74
C PHE A 132 -19.40 6.08 -8.00
N LYS A 133 -19.90 5.53 -9.12
CA LYS A 133 -19.66 4.14 -9.57
C LYS A 133 -18.21 3.86 -10.04
N GLY A 134 -17.20 4.49 -9.44
CA GLY A 134 -15.80 4.29 -9.80
C GLY A 134 -14.83 4.92 -8.81
N ASP A 135 -13.55 4.53 -8.90
CA ASP A 135 -12.47 5.09 -8.09
C ASP A 135 -12.38 6.62 -8.32
N VAL A 136 -12.74 7.42 -7.33
CA VAL A 136 -12.56 8.88 -7.34
C VAL A 136 -11.35 9.25 -6.49
N PHE A 137 -10.60 10.26 -6.92
CA PHE A 137 -9.44 10.76 -6.23
C PHE A 137 -9.63 12.24 -5.91
N ILE A 138 -9.15 12.71 -4.76
CA ILE A 138 -9.08 14.13 -4.43
C ILE A 138 -7.67 14.62 -4.74
N VAL A 139 -7.57 15.71 -5.49
CA VAL A 139 -6.30 16.39 -5.76
C VAL A 139 -5.94 17.21 -4.54
N LEU A 140 -4.81 16.93 -3.88
CA LEU A 140 -4.42 17.63 -2.64
C LEU A 140 -3.58 18.89 -2.89
N GLY A 141 -3.12 19.12 -4.13
CA GLY A 141 -2.22 20.21 -4.46
C GLY A 141 -0.80 20.00 -3.92
N GLU A 142 0.13 20.91 -4.25
CA GLU A 142 1.47 20.88 -3.67
C GLU A 142 1.48 21.65 -2.35
N LYS A 143 1.94 21.01 -1.26
CA LYS A 143 2.31 21.73 -0.03
C LYS A 143 3.54 22.60 -0.32
N LYS A 144 3.33 23.85 -0.73
CA LYS A 144 4.35 24.89 -0.59
C LYS A 144 4.17 25.53 0.78
N ASN A 145 5.12 25.28 1.69
CA ASN A 145 5.27 25.99 2.96
C ASN A 145 4.02 26.05 3.85
N GLY A 146 3.49 24.89 4.27
CA GLY A 146 2.58 24.83 5.43
C GLY A 146 1.22 25.53 5.27
N LYS A 147 0.81 25.94 4.07
CA LYS A 147 -0.55 26.39 3.78
C LYS A 147 -1.09 25.66 2.54
N THR A 148 -2.26 25.06 2.71
CA THR A 148 -3.09 24.52 1.63
C THR A 148 -3.77 25.68 0.91
N PHE A 149 -3.55 25.77 -0.40
CA PHE A 149 -4.37 26.55 -1.32
C PHE A 149 -5.23 25.58 -2.11
#